data_AF-A0A9Q5D629-F1
#
_entry.id   AF-A0A9Q5D629-F1
#
_cell.length_a   1.000
_cell.length_b   1.000
_cell.length_c   1.000
_cell.angle_alpha   90.00
_cell.angle_beta   90.00
_cell.angle_gamma   90.00
#
_symmetry.space_group_name_H-M   'P 1'
#
loop_
_entity.id
_entity.type
_entity.pdbx_description
1 polymer ?
#
loop_
_entity_poly.entity_id
_entity_poly.type
_entity_poly.pdbx_seq_one_letter_code
_entity_poly.pdbx_strand_id
1 'polypeptide(L)' 'MKKITLKNLDASGIQPLSVENMRTITGGKRGCDPFLEWTCMDGSCISVILVNDGKKDCPDGDDETL' A
#
# COMPACT_ATOMS: atom_id res chain seq x y z
N MET A 1 -37.15 18.36 -18.17
CA MET A 1 -36.10 17.33 -18.36
C MET A 1 -34.90 17.75 -17.52
N LYS A 2 -34.64 17.09 -16.38
CA LYS A 2 -33.57 17.52 -15.47
C LYS A 2 -32.23 17.10 -16.07
N LYS A 3 -31.42 18.07 -16.51
CA LYS A 3 -30.04 17.83 -16.99
C LYS A 3 -29.20 17.38 -15.79
N ILE A 4 -28.93 16.08 -15.71
CA ILE A 4 -28.00 15.54 -14.73
C ILE A 4 -26.62 16.07 -15.12
N THR A 5 -26.11 17.00 -14.34
CA THR A 5 -24.75 17.52 -14.50
C THR A 5 -23.80 16.50 -13.86
N LEU A 6 -22.60 16.31 -14.42
CA LEU A 6 -21.55 15.34 -14.00
C LEU A 6 -21.19 15.38 -12.49
N LYS A 7 -21.72 16.35 -11.74
CA LYS A 7 -21.65 16.48 -10.28
C LYS A 7 -22.69 15.63 -9.52
N ASN A 8 -23.34 14.66 -10.16
CA ASN A 8 -24.30 13.74 -9.51
C ASN A 8 -23.86 12.27 -9.60
N LEU A 9 -22.67 12.02 -10.13
CA LEU A 9 -22.10 10.67 -10.18
C LEU A 9 -21.55 10.23 -8.82
N ASP A 10 -21.25 11.18 -7.93
CA ASP A 10 -20.81 10.98 -6.55
C ASP A 10 -21.96 10.76 -5.55
N ALA A 11 -23.16 11.25 -5.85
CA ALA A 11 -24.32 11.17 -4.95
C ALA A 11 -25.22 9.94 -5.14
N SER A 12 -24.91 9.03 -6.08
CA SER A 12 -25.78 7.88 -6.43
C SER A 12 -25.44 6.59 -5.69
N GLY A 13 -24.67 6.62 -4.61
CA GLY A 13 -24.37 5.42 -3.81
C GLY A 13 -23.56 4.35 -4.54
N ILE A 14 -23.08 4.64 -5.75
CA ILE A 14 -21.93 3.94 -6.32
C ILE A 14 -20.74 4.65 -5.72
N GLN A 15 -20.12 4.00 -4.74
CA GLN A 15 -18.85 4.44 -4.17
C GLN A 15 -17.98 4.84 -5.36
N PRO A 16 -17.54 6.12 -5.50
CA PRO A 16 -16.67 6.51 -6.61
C PRO A 16 -15.56 5.49 -6.57
N LEU A 17 -15.40 4.68 -7.63
CA LEU A 17 -14.48 3.53 -7.70
C LEU A 17 -13.26 3.87 -6.87
N SER A 18 -13.31 3.47 -5.60
CA SER A 18 -12.47 4.16 -4.63
C SER A 18 -11.07 3.72 -5.01
N VAL A 19 -10.09 4.57 -4.81
CA VAL A 19 -8.69 4.13 -4.92
C VAL A 19 -8.47 2.87 -4.05
N GLU A 20 -9.36 2.59 -3.09
CA GLU A 20 -9.58 1.30 -2.41
C GLU A 20 -9.78 0.07 -3.34
N ASN A 21 -10.63 0.15 -4.37
CA ASN A 21 -11.05 -0.99 -5.20
C ASN A 21 -10.22 -1.18 -6.49
N MET A 22 -9.43 -0.18 -6.92
CA MET A 22 -8.46 -0.35 -8.01
C MET A 22 -7.15 -1.04 -7.57
N ARG A 23 -6.88 -1.10 -6.27
CA ARG A 23 -5.65 -1.71 -5.73
C ARG A 23 -5.55 -3.21 -6.00
N THR A 24 -6.68 -3.89 -6.19
CA THR A 24 -6.75 -5.32 -6.50
C THR A 24 -6.56 -5.63 -7.99
N ILE A 25 -6.60 -4.63 -8.88
CA ILE A 25 -6.52 -4.80 -10.34
C ILE A 25 -5.18 -4.31 -10.91
N THR A 26 -4.54 -3.29 -10.31
CA THR A 26 -3.29 -2.71 -10.83
C THR A 26 -2.17 -2.61 -9.78
N GLY A 27 -1.98 -3.63 -8.94
CA GLY A 27 -0.74 -3.82 -8.17
C GLY A 27 -0.32 -2.65 -7.25
N GLY A 28 -1.25 -1.77 -6.88
CA GLY A 28 -0.97 -0.62 -6.00
C GLY A 28 -0.92 -1.06 -4.55
N LYS A 29 0.21 -1.62 -4.11
CA LYS A 29 0.35 -2.05 -2.71
C LYS A 29 0.30 -0.87 -1.74
N ARG A 30 -0.57 -0.99 -0.74
CA ARG A 30 -0.56 -0.17 0.48
C ARG A 30 0.28 -0.85 1.56
N GLY A 31 1.53 -1.16 1.24
CA GLY A 31 2.42 -1.89 2.13
C GLY A 31 3.45 -2.69 1.37
N CYS A 32 4.28 -3.40 2.11
CA CYS A 32 5.30 -4.26 1.53
C CYS A 32 4.68 -5.49 0.85
N ASP A 33 5.41 -6.08 -0.08
CA ASP A 33 5.10 -7.43 -0.59
C ASP A 33 4.99 -8.42 0.56
N PRO A 34 3.83 -9.06 0.79
CA PRO A 34 3.67 -10.00 1.88
C PRO A 34 4.50 -11.28 1.72
N PHE A 35 5.06 -11.54 0.53
CA PHE A 35 5.86 -12.73 0.22
C PHE A 35 7.34 -12.42 -0.03
N LEU A 36 7.68 -11.20 -0.44
CA LEU A 36 9.04 -10.84 -0.88
C LEU A 36 9.69 -9.73 -0.04
N GLU A 37 8.91 -8.99 0.73
CA GLU A 37 9.38 -7.83 1.48
C GLU A 37 8.97 -7.88 2.96
N TRP A 38 9.74 -7.19 3.78
CA TRP A 38 9.48 -6.98 5.19
C TRP A 38 9.31 -5.49 5.47
N THR A 39 8.44 -5.15 6.42
CA THR A 39 8.11 -3.76 6.76
C THR A 39 8.93 -3.29 7.95
N CYS A 40 9.81 -2.32 7.72
CA CYS A 40 10.53 -1.62 8.76
C CYS A 40 9.57 -0.81 9.65
N MET A 41 10.03 -0.42 10.83
CA MET A 41 9.22 0.32 11.80
C MET A 41 8.79 1.71 11.30
N ASP A 42 9.57 2.32 10.40
CA ASP A 42 9.20 3.57 9.72
C ASP A 42 8.17 3.38 8.58
N GLY A 43 7.85 2.13 8.25
CA GLY A 43 6.94 1.75 7.17
C GLY A 43 7.62 1.54 5.81
N SER A 44 8.95 1.66 5.73
CA SER A 44 9.71 1.29 4.53
C SER A 44 9.76 -0.22 4.32
N CYS A 45 10.08 -0.63 3.09
CA CYS A 45 10.11 -2.04 2.69
C CYS A 45 11.52 -2.44 2.29
N ILE A 46 11.99 -3.54 2.87
CA ILE A 46 13.23 -4.23 2.48
C ILE A 46 12.90 -5.64 2.00
N SER A 47 13.82 -6.33 1.34
CA SER A 47 13.58 -7.73 0.96
C SER A 47 13.62 -8.64 2.19
N VAL A 48 12.78 -9.67 2.22
CA VAL A 48 12.78 -10.67 3.32
C VAL A 48 14.13 -11.36 3.52
N ILE A 49 15.00 -11.40 2.50
CA ILE A 49 16.33 -12.01 2.63
C ILE A 49 17.35 -11.12 3.37
N LEU A 50 17.02 -9.85 3.58
CA LEU A 50 17.87 -8.87 4.26
C LEU A 50 17.55 -8.78 5.76
N VAL A 51 16.47 -9.42 6.22
CA VAL A 51 16.13 -9.41 7.64
C VAL A 51 17.10 -10.30 8.41
N ASN A 52 17.77 -9.73 9.40
CA ASN A 52 18.71 -10.38 10.30
C ASN A 52 19.90 -11.01 9.55
N ASP A 53 20.42 -10.28 8.57
CA ASP A 53 21.52 -10.69 7.69
C ASP A 53 22.92 -10.24 8.18
N GLY A 54 22.97 -9.48 9.27
CA GLY A 54 24.16 -8.90 9.87
C GLY A 54 24.47 -7.47 9.40
N LYS A 55 23.63 -6.89 8.53
CA LYS A 55 23.77 -5.54 7.99
C LYS A 55 22.47 -4.76 8.14
N LYS A 56 22.60 -3.53 8.62
CA LYS A 56 21.48 -2.60 8.73
C LYS A 56 20.97 -2.19 7.34
N ASP A 57 19.75 -2.60 7.00
CA ASP A 57 19.04 -2.20 5.78
C ASP A 57 17.80 -1.34 6.08
N CYS A 58 17.17 -1.47 7.26
CA CYS A 58 16.17 -0.50 7.72
C CYS A 58 16.84 0.80 8.24
N PRO A 59 16.15 1.97 8.17
CA PRO A 59 16.71 3.25 8.64
C PRO A 59 17.10 3.25 10.12
N ASP A 60 16.33 2.55 10.95
CA ASP A 60 16.60 2.41 12.38
C ASP A 60 17.41 1.15 12.70
N GLY A 61 17.48 0.19 11.77
CA GLY A 61 18.24 -1.06 11.92
C GLY A 61 17.47 -2.13 12.69
N ASP A 62 16.15 -1.94 12.76
CA ASP A 62 15.19 -2.83 13.38
C ASP A 62 15.08 -4.20 12.68
N ASP A 63 15.55 -4.29 11.45
CA ASP A 63 15.75 -5.54 10.72
C ASP A 63 16.85 -6.44 11.33
N GLU A 64 17.76 -5.88 12.13
CA GLU A 64 18.92 -6.59 12.70
C GLU A 64 18.82 -6.83 14.22
N THR A 65 17.70 -6.44 14.83
CA THR A 65 17.48 -6.57 16.28
C THR A 65 16.41 -7.63 16.57
N LEU A 66 16.81 -8.76 17.18
CA LEU A 66 15.92 -9.79 17.72
C LEU A 66 15.23 -9.36 19.03
#